data_AF-A0A292E3U2-F1
#
_entry.id   AF-A0A292E3U2-F1
#
_cell.length_a   1.000
_cell.length_b   1.000
_cell.length_c   1.000
_cell.angle_alpha   90.00
_cell.angle_beta   90.00
_cell.angle_gamma   90.00
#
_symmetry.space_group_name_H-M   'P 1'
#
loop_
_entity.id
_entity.type
_entity.pdbx_description
1 polymer ?
#
loop_
_entity_poly.entity_id
_entity_poly.type
_entity_poly.pdbx_seq_one_letter_code
_entity_poly.pdbx_strand_id
1 'polypeptide(L)'
;MILLPLILAMLGNKGCQTTAERLNAAGEARGRAQASTELPALLPAACTEHIRPVARRAGDYATHIIGEYERVIIPGRNRLADDCAAWWADYRARLEGQGNAAE
;
A
#
# COMPACT_ATOMS: atom_id res chain seq x y z
N MET A 1 35.23 -29.91 -42.34
CA MET A 1 34.79 -29.94 -40.93
C MET A 1 35.34 -28.72 -40.16
N ILE A 2 34.90 -27.49 -40.46
CA ILE A 2 35.34 -26.27 -39.75
C ILE A 2 34.15 -25.53 -39.10
N LEU A 3 32.91 -25.94 -39.40
CA LEU A 3 31.69 -25.31 -38.90
C LEU A 3 31.29 -25.73 -37.46
N LEU A 4 31.75 -26.91 -37.00
CA LEU A 4 31.42 -27.44 -35.67
C LEU A 4 31.94 -26.60 -34.49
N PRO A 5 33.21 -26.11 -34.47
CA PRO A 5 33.69 -25.27 -33.37
C PRO A 5 33.06 -23.88 -33.36
N LEU A 6 32.65 -23.37 -34.54
CA LEU A 6 32.03 -22.04 -34.68
C LEU A 6 30.62 -22.02 -34.08
N ILE A 7 29.87 -23.11 -34.24
CA ILE A 7 28.54 -23.28 -33.64
C ILE A 7 28.67 -23.45 -32.12
N LEU A 8 29.65 -24.23 -31.63
CA LEU A 8 29.86 -24.42 -30.19
C LEU A 8 30.24 -23.11 -29.46
N ALA A 9 31.02 -22.23 -30.10
CA ALA A 9 31.38 -20.93 -29.56
C ALA A 9 30.18 -19.96 -29.45
N MET A 10 29.22 -20.06 -30.38
CA MET A 10 28.01 -19.21 -30.39
C MET A 10 26.97 -19.65 -29.34
N LEU A 11 26.95 -20.92 -28.96
CA LEU A 11 26.05 -21.42 -27.90
C LEU A 11 26.52 -21.06 -26.48
N GLY A 12 27.80 -20.73 -26.28
CA GLY A 12 28.34 -20.30 -24.98
C GLY A 12 27.90 -18.90 -24.54
N ASN A 13 27.39 -18.07 -25.46
CA ASN A 13 27.04 -16.69 -25.16
C ASN A 13 25.63 -16.48 -24.61
N LYS A 14 24.82 -17.54 -24.47
CA LYS A 14 23.50 -17.46 -23.81
C LYS A 14 23.59 -17.41 -22.27
N GLY A 15 24.80 -17.48 -21.70
CA GLY A 15 25.05 -17.43 -20.25
C GLY A 15 25.74 -16.16 -19.73
N CYS A 16 26.10 -15.21 -20.61
CA CYS A 16 26.83 -14.00 -20.23
C CYS A 16 25.91 -12.90 -19.68
N GLN A 17 25.20 -13.16 -18.58
CA GLN A 17 24.98 -12.06 -17.65
C GLN A 17 26.30 -11.86 -16.91
N THR A 18 26.82 -10.65 -17.00
CA THR A 18 28.04 -10.27 -16.27
C THR A 18 27.82 -10.45 -14.78
N THR A 19 28.88 -10.74 -14.02
CA THR A 19 28.80 -10.82 -12.55
C THR A 19 28.18 -9.54 -11.96
N ALA A 20 28.40 -8.39 -12.59
CA ALA A 20 27.79 -7.11 -12.22
C ALA A 20 26.27 -7.11 -12.40
N GLU A 21 25.73 -7.62 -13.51
CA GLU A 21 24.27 -7.73 -13.70
C GLU A 21 23.63 -8.67 -12.68
N ARG A 22 24.28 -9.78 -12.36
CA ARG A 22 23.80 -10.71 -11.32
C ARG A 22 23.78 -10.06 -9.94
N LEU A 23 24.83 -9.31 -9.59
CA LEU A 23 24.92 -8.59 -8.32
C LEU A 23 23.91 -7.44 -8.24
N ASN A 24 23.67 -6.72 -9.34
CA ASN A 24 22.64 -5.68 -9.40
C ASN A 24 21.24 -6.28 -9.24
N ALA A 25 20.90 -7.35 -9.96
CA ALA A 25 19.60 -8.01 -9.83
C ALA A 25 19.38 -8.56 -8.40
N ALA A 26 20.40 -9.18 -7.81
CA ALA A 26 20.35 -9.67 -6.43
C ALA A 26 20.25 -8.52 -5.41
N GLY A 27 20.96 -7.42 -5.65
CA GLY A 27 20.90 -6.21 -4.84
C GLY A 27 19.54 -5.55 -4.88
N GLU A 28 18.92 -5.43 -6.06
CA GLU A 28 17.55 -4.93 -6.22
C GLU A 28 16.52 -5.85 -5.56
N ALA A 29 16.62 -7.16 -5.76
CA ALA A 29 15.72 -8.12 -5.14
C ALA A 29 15.81 -8.05 -3.61
N ARG A 30 17.03 -8.00 -3.06
CA ARG A 30 17.26 -7.83 -1.62
C ARG A 30 16.79 -6.48 -1.11
N GLY A 31 17.03 -5.41 -1.87
CA GLY A 31 16.55 -4.06 -1.55
C GLY A 31 15.03 -4.00 -1.49
N ARG A 32 14.33 -4.60 -2.46
CA ARG A 32 12.87 -4.73 -2.46
C ARG A 32 12.35 -5.56 -1.29
N ALA A 33 13.02 -6.69 -0.98
CA ALA A 33 12.67 -7.54 0.15
C ALA A 33 12.96 -6.91 1.52
N GLN A 34 13.93 -6.02 1.62
CA GLN A 34 14.23 -5.28 2.86
C GLN A 34 13.37 -4.02 3.01
N ALA A 35 13.01 -3.38 1.89
CA ALA A 35 12.11 -2.25 1.85
C ALA A 35 10.63 -2.63 2.00
N SER A 36 10.29 -3.92 2.02
CA SER A 36 8.96 -4.38 2.41
C SER A 36 8.75 -4.07 3.88
N THR A 37 8.27 -2.85 4.14
CA THR A 37 7.69 -2.52 5.44
C THR A 37 6.44 -3.37 5.53
N GLU A 38 6.31 -4.20 6.57
CA GLU A 38 5.08 -4.95 6.82
C GLU A 38 3.96 -3.93 7.05
N LEU A 39 3.14 -3.74 6.02
CA LEU A 39 2.01 -2.84 6.10
C LEU A 39 0.96 -3.47 7.01
N PRO A 40 0.33 -2.69 7.90
CA PRO A 40 -0.64 -3.25 8.81
C PRO A 40 -1.86 -3.77 8.04
N ALA A 41 -2.40 -4.93 8.43
CA ALA A 41 -3.57 -5.48 7.76
C ALA A 41 -4.77 -4.51 7.80
N LEU A 42 -4.85 -3.68 8.85
CA LEU A 42 -5.89 -2.68 9.08
C LEU A 42 -5.24 -1.37 9.55
N LEU A 43 -5.81 -0.23 9.16
CA LEU A 43 -5.42 1.06 9.72
C LEU A 43 -5.77 1.12 11.22
N PRO A 44 -5.02 1.91 12.03
CA PRO A 44 -5.38 2.18 13.41
C PRO A 44 -6.79 2.75 13.53
N ALA A 45 -7.51 2.41 14.61
CA ALA A 45 -8.88 2.87 14.85
C ALA A 45 -9.01 4.41 14.80
N ALA A 46 -7.98 5.14 15.22
CA ALA A 46 -7.95 6.60 15.13
C ALA A 46 -8.20 7.15 13.70
N CYS A 47 -7.88 6.39 12.67
CA CYS A 47 -8.07 6.79 11.27
C CYS A 47 -9.48 6.46 10.72
N THR A 48 -10.17 5.47 11.27
CA THR A 48 -11.38 4.89 10.65
C THR A 48 -12.61 4.88 11.56
N GLU A 49 -12.44 5.05 12.87
CA GLU A 49 -13.53 4.93 13.83
C GLU A 49 -14.44 6.14 13.79
N HIS A 50 -15.75 5.97 13.60
CA HIS A 50 -16.68 7.10 13.59
C HIS A 50 -16.87 7.75 14.96
N ILE A 51 -17.01 9.07 14.98
CA ILE A 51 -17.44 9.80 16.18
C ILE A 51 -18.96 9.84 16.28
N ARG A 52 -19.46 9.83 17.51
CA ARG A 52 -20.88 9.78 17.84
C ARG A 52 -21.39 11.14 18.35
N PRO A 53 -22.70 11.42 18.18
CA PRO A 53 -23.33 12.60 18.77
C PRO A 53 -23.13 12.66 20.29
N VAL A 54 -23.07 13.88 20.81
CA VAL A 54 -23.02 14.12 22.26
C VAL A 54 -24.44 14.19 22.79
N ALA A 55 -24.74 13.46 23.87
CA ALA A 55 -26.08 13.46 24.44
C ALA A 55 -26.47 14.88 24.92
N ARG A 56 -27.60 15.38 24.41
CA ARG A 56 -28.16 16.68 24.81
C ARG A 56 -28.82 16.54 26.18
N ARG A 57 -28.51 17.45 27.11
CA ARG A 57 -29.25 17.61 28.37
C ARG A 57 -30.25 18.77 28.23
N ALA A 58 -31.44 18.59 28.79
CA ALA A 58 -32.44 19.66 28.79
C ALA A 58 -31.94 20.85 29.64
N GLY A 59 -32.05 22.07 29.10
CA GLY A 59 -31.60 23.31 29.75
C GLY A 59 -30.13 23.68 29.51
N ASP A 60 -29.40 22.93 28.66
CA ASP A 60 -28.00 23.19 28.40
C ASP A 60 -27.80 24.38 27.43
N TYR A 61 -27.15 25.45 27.89
CA TYR A 61 -26.88 26.65 27.09
C TYR A 61 -25.99 26.34 25.86
N ALA A 62 -25.25 25.23 25.90
CA ALA A 62 -24.41 24.75 24.81
C ALA A 62 -25.19 24.15 23.62
N THR A 63 -26.53 24.12 23.65
CA THR A 63 -27.36 23.47 22.61
C THR A 63 -27.03 23.92 21.18
N HIS A 64 -26.69 25.20 20.99
CA HIS A 64 -26.29 25.71 19.67
C HIS A 64 -24.95 25.13 19.19
N ILE A 65 -23.95 25.08 20.08
CA ILE A 65 -22.62 24.54 19.79
C ILE A 65 -22.69 23.03 19.52
N ILE A 66 -23.47 22.30 20.34
CA ILE A 66 -23.73 20.87 20.15
C ILE A 66 -24.42 20.64 18.80
N GLY A 67 -25.38 21.49 18.44
CA GLY A 67 -26.07 21.41 17.15
C GLY A 67 -25.14 21.56 15.96
N GLU A 68 -24.21 22.52 15.99
CA GLU A 68 -23.25 22.72 14.89
C GLU A 68 -22.23 21.58 14.81
N TYR A 69 -21.77 21.08 15.96
CA TYR A 69 -20.90 19.91 16.02
C TYR A 69 -21.55 18.69 15.38
N GLU A 70 -22.81 18.40 15.72
CA GLU A 70 -23.57 17.28 15.17
C GLU A 70 -23.89 17.43 13.68
N ARG A 71 -24.16 18.66 13.23
CA ARG A 71 -24.59 18.93 11.85
C ARG A 71 -23.42 18.97 10.86
N VAL A 72 -22.27 19.49 11.28
CA VAL A 72 -21.15 19.79 10.37
C VAL A 72 -19.92 18.95 10.67
N ILE A 73 -19.49 18.92 11.94
CA ILE A 73 -18.21 18.31 12.30
C ILE A 73 -18.30 16.78 12.26
N ILE A 74 -19.33 16.19 12.87
CA ILE A 74 -19.51 14.73 12.89
C ILE A 74 -19.59 14.15 11.48
N PRO A 75 -20.46 14.63 10.57
CA PRO A 75 -20.56 14.06 9.23
C PRO A 75 -19.27 14.23 8.42
N GLY A 76 -18.62 15.40 8.52
CA GLY A 76 -17.36 15.65 7.81
C GLY A 76 -16.24 14.73 8.29
N ARG A 77 -16.08 14.59 9.60
CA ARG A 77 -15.09 13.71 10.21
C ARG A 77 -15.36 12.24 9.87
N ASN A 78 -16.60 11.78 9.93
CA ASN A 78 -16.94 10.40 9.61
C ASN A 78 -16.72 10.09 8.12
N ARG A 79 -17.01 11.04 7.22
CA ARG A 79 -16.66 10.90 5.80
C ARG A 79 -15.16 10.72 5.58
N LEU A 80 -14.33 11.51 6.25
CA LEU A 80 -12.86 11.36 6.16
C LEU A 80 -12.40 9.97 6.65
N ALA A 81 -13.03 9.45 7.70
CA ALA A 81 -12.75 8.09 8.17
C ALA A 81 -13.12 7.02 7.14
N ASP A 82 -14.27 7.17 6.48
CA ASP A 82 -14.70 6.29 5.39
C ASP A 82 -13.73 6.36 4.20
N ASP A 83 -13.32 7.57 3.82
CA ASP A 83 -12.37 7.81 2.74
C ASP A 83 -11.00 7.18 3.05
N CYS A 84 -10.51 7.29 4.29
CA CYS A 84 -9.28 6.63 4.74
C CYS A 84 -9.39 5.11 4.66
N ALA A 85 -10.51 4.53 5.10
CA ALA A 85 -10.74 3.08 5.03
C ALA A 85 -10.77 2.60 3.57
N ALA A 86 -11.49 3.31 2.69
CA ALA A 86 -11.59 3.01 1.27
C ALA A 86 -10.24 3.11 0.56
N TRP A 87 -9.49 4.19 0.83
CA TRP A 87 -8.15 4.37 0.27
C TRP A 87 -7.21 3.23 0.67
N TRP A 88 -7.22 2.80 1.95
CA TRP A 88 -6.36 1.71 2.39
C TRP A 88 -6.71 0.37 1.74
N ALA A 89 -8.01 0.09 1.59
CA ALA A 89 -8.47 -1.10 0.90
C ALA A 89 -7.99 -1.13 -0.57
N ASP A 90 -8.14 -0.01 -1.29
CA ASP A 90 -7.66 0.12 -2.68
C ASP A 90 -6.13 -0.02 -2.76
N TYR A 91 -5.39 0.66 -1.88
CA TYR A 91 -3.93 0.58 -1.83
C TYR A 91 -3.44 -0.86 -1.64
N ARG A 92 -4.03 -1.61 -0.69
CA ARG A 92 -3.67 -3.02 -0.48
C ARG A 92 -4.06 -3.91 -1.66
N ALA A 93 -5.25 -3.73 -2.23
CA ALA A 93 -5.67 -4.49 -3.41
C ALA A 93 -4.71 -4.29 -4.59
N ARG A 94 -4.18 -3.07 -4.78
CA ARG A 94 -3.17 -2.79 -5.82
C ARG A 94 -1.84 -3.48 -5.54
N LEU A 95 -1.40 -3.53 -4.28
CA LEU A 95 -0.18 -4.25 -3.90
C LEU A 95 -0.33 -5.76 -4.10
N GLU A 96 -1.46 -6.35 -3.71
CA GLU A 96 -1.77 -7.76 -3.94
C GLU A 96 -1.84 -8.08 -5.44
N GLY A 97 -2.48 -7.22 -6.23
CA GLY A 97 -2.55 -7.36 -7.69
C GLY A 97 -1.20 -7.22 -8.40
N GLN A 98 -0.28 -6.41 -7.86
CA GLN A 98 1.09 -6.28 -8.37
C GLN A 98 1.99 -7.47 -8.01
N GLY A 99 1.68 -8.18 -6.92
CA GLY A 99 2.37 -9.43 -6.55
C GLY A 99 2.09 -10.58 -7.54
N ASN A 100 0.88 -10.64 -8.10
CA ASN A 100 0.45 -11.71 -9.02
C ASN A 100 0.90 -11.51 -10.49
N ALA A 101 1.41 -10.33 -10.85
CA ALA A 101 1.90 -10.06 -12.20
C ALA A 101 3.40 -10.38 -12.39
N ALA A 102 4.06 -10.85 -11.32
CA ALA A 102 5.49 -11.15 -11.29
C ALA A 102 5.80 -12.66 -11.30
N GLU A 103 4.81 -13.52 -11.59
CA GLU A 103 4.97 -14.97 -11.72
C GLU A 103 4.89 -15.45 -13.17
#